data_AF-A0A4Q5TBF1-F1
#
_entry.id   AF-A0A4Q5TBF1-F1
#
_cell.length_a   1.000
_cell.length_b   1.000
_cell.length_c   1.000
_cell.angle_alpha   90.00
_cell.angle_beta   90.00
_cell.angle_gamma   90.00
#
_symmetry.space_group_name_H-M   'P 1'
#
loop_
_entity.id
_entity.type
_entity.pdbx_description
1 polymer ?
#
loop_
_entity_poly.entity_id
_entity_poly.type
_entity_poly.pdbx_seq_one_letter_code
_entity_poly.pdbx_strand_id
1 'polypeptide(L)'
;TAAPSPLAAWWTVAVLFAAYMVSFVDRVVIGLLVEPIKADLNLTDTDFALLQGMAFAILYTVLGLPFGWLADRYPRRWLITFGSAVWCTATAACGLASSFSHLLLARIGVGAGEAALPPSAVSLIADSFPPHRRTLAMSVYTAASSIGGRRRSATCRMLACGAICWRTARCSRR
;
A
#
# COMPACT_ATOMS: atom_id res chain seq x y z
N THR A 1 12.53 29.01 -0.86
CA THR A 1 11.60 28.29 -1.75
C THR A 1 10.19 28.63 -1.30
N ALA A 2 9.34 29.14 -2.20
CA ALA A 2 7.98 29.56 -1.83
C ALA A 2 7.21 28.38 -1.25
N ALA A 3 6.61 28.54 -0.06
CA ALA A 3 5.76 27.51 0.53
C ALA A 3 4.64 27.17 -0.48
N PRO A 4 4.39 25.88 -0.77
CA PRO A 4 3.33 25.50 -1.69
C PRO A 4 2.00 26.09 -1.21
N SER A 5 1.12 26.45 -2.15
CA SER A 5 -0.21 26.95 -1.80
C SER A 5 -0.88 26.00 -0.80
N PRO A 6 -1.58 26.51 0.22
CA PRO A 6 -2.19 25.67 1.25
C PRO A 6 -3.10 24.59 0.66
N LEU A 7 -3.74 24.86 -0.49
CA LEU A 7 -4.55 23.89 -1.23
C LEU A 7 -3.73 22.70 -1.75
N ALA A 8 -2.53 22.95 -2.30
CA ALA A 8 -1.66 21.90 -2.82
C ALA A 8 -1.05 21.03 -1.70
N ALA A 9 -0.75 21.63 -0.55
CA ALA A 9 -0.27 20.91 0.64
C ALA A 9 -1.35 19.95 1.18
N TRP A 10 -2.60 20.42 1.28
CA TRP A 10 -3.74 19.60 1.69
C TRP A 10 -4.10 18.51 0.67
N TRP A 11 -3.99 18.81 -0.63
CA TRP A 11 -4.14 17.79 -1.68
C TRP A 11 -3.12 16.67 -1.54
N THR A 12 -1.86 17.02 -1.25
CA THR A 12 -0.79 16.04 -1.00
C THR A 12 -1.13 15.13 0.19
N VAL A 13 -1.60 15.70 1.30
CA VAL A 13 -2.04 14.92 2.47
C VAL A 13 -3.21 14.01 2.12
N ALA A 14 -4.19 14.49 1.33
CA ALA A 14 -5.33 13.69 0.91
C ALA A 14 -4.91 12.49 0.04
N VAL A 15 -3.96 12.68 -0.88
CA VAL A 15 -3.42 11.58 -1.72
C VAL A 15 -2.65 10.58 -0.85
N LEU A 16 -1.80 11.05 0.06
CA LEU A 16 -1.05 10.18 0.98
C LEU A 16 -1.97 9.42 1.93
N PHE A 17 -3.03 10.06 2.42
CA PHE A 17 -4.09 9.45 3.23
C PHE A 17 -4.79 8.33 2.46
N ALA A 18 -5.19 8.58 1.22
CA ALA A 18 -5.83 7.57 0.38
C ALA A 18 -4.89 6.38 0.12
N ALA A 19 -3.62 6.66 -0.20
CA ALA A 19 -2.64 5.61 -0.44
C ALA A 19 -2.41 4.75 0.82
N TYR A 20 -2.26 5.39 1.99
CA TYR A 20 -2.12 4.68 3.27
C TYR A 20 -3.37 3.86 3.62
N MET A 21 -4.56 4.37 3.29
CA MET A 21 -5.80 3.60 3.46
C MET A 21 -5.81 2.34 2.60
N VAL A 22 -5.45 2.44 1.31
CA VAL A 22 -5.37 1.27 0.43
C VAL A 22 -4.32 0.28 0.94
N SER A 23 -3.21 0.78 1.47
CA SER A 23 -2.13 0.02 2.11
C SER A 23 -2.69 -0.87 3.22
N PHE A 24 -3.51 -0.27 4.08
CA PHE A 24 -4.15 -0.96 5.18
C PHE A 24 -5.16 -2.01 4.71
N VAL A 25 -5.94 -1.70 3.68
CA VAL A 25 -6.89 -2.64 3.08
C VAL A 25 -6.18 -3.86 2.49
N ASP A 26 -5.06 -3.66 1.78
CA ASP A 26 -4.28 -4.76 1.19
C ASP A 26 -3.80 -5.75 2.27
N ARG A 27 -3.29 -5.23 3.40
CA ARG A 27 -2.86 -6.07 4.54
C ARG A 27 -4.00 -6.88 5.15
N VAL A 28 -5.21 -6.29 5.22
CA VAL A 28 -6.38 -6.96 5.81
C VAL A 28 -6.99 -7.99 4.86
N VAL A 29 -6.99 -7.71 3.55
CA VAL A 29 -7.59 -8.57 2.51
C VAL A 29 -7.00 -9.96 2.50
N ILE A 30 -5.68 -10.12 2.65
CA ILE A 30 -5.05 -11.44 2.66
C ILE A 30 -5.48 -12.26 3.87
N GLY A 31 -5.63 -11.61 5.03
CA GLY A 31 -6.11 -12.26 6.24
C GLY A 31 -7.54 -12.79 6.09
N LEU A 32 -8.36 -12.16 5.25
CA LEU A 32 -9.72 -12.65 4.92
C LEU A 32 -9.71 -13.76 3.86
N LEU A 33 -8.73 -13.77 2.98
CA LEU A 33 -8.57 -14.76 1.91
C LEU A 33 -7.70 -15.96 2.34
N VAL A 34 -7.39 -16.08 3.64
CA VAL A 34 -6.55 -17.13 4.20
C VAL A 34 -7.05 -18.52 3.82
N GLU A 35 -8.34 -18.78 4.03
CA GLU A 35 -8.99 -20.07 3.82
C GLU A 35 -9.05 -20.47 2.34
N PRO A 36 -9.54 -19.62 1.42
CA PRO A 36 -9.56 -19.98 0.00
C PRO A 36 -8.14 -20.15 -0.58
N ILE A 37 -7.16 -19.33 -0.16
CA ILE A 37 -5.77 -19.49 -0.63
C ILE A 37 -5.18 -20.82 -0.16
N LYS A 38 -5.44 -21.23 1.09
CA LYS A 38 -4.98 -22.53 1.60
C LYS A 38 -5.63 -23.70 0.86
N ALA A 39 -6.93 -23.60 0.56
CA ALA A 39 -7.67 -24.62 -0.16
C ALA A 39 -7.20 -24.78 -1.62
N ASP A 40 -6.95 -23.66 -2.31
CA ASP A 40 -6.51 -23.66 -3.72
C ASP A 40 -5.05 -24.12 -3.89
N LEU A 41 -4.19 -23.88 -2.90
CA LEU A 41 -2.75 -24.17 -2.98
C LEU A 41 -2.31 -25.37 -2.11
N ASN A 42 -3.24 -26.05 -1.43
CA ASN A 42 -2.95 -27.13 -0.46
C ASN A 42 -1.88 -26.74 0.58
N LEU A 43 -1.99 -25.54 1.15
CA LEU A 43 -1.01 -25.00 2.10
C LEU A 43 -1.36 -25.33 3.55
N THR A 44 -0.34 -25.59 4.37
CA THR A 44 -0.52 -25.71 5.81
C THR A 44 -0.60 -24.34 6.49
N ASP A 45 -1.21 -24.30 7.68
CA ASP A 45 -1.28 -23.08 8.50
C ASP A 45 0.11 -22.48 8.79
N THR A 46 1.11 -23.35 8.95
CA THR A 46 2.50 -22.97 9.18
C THR A 46 3.10 -22.27 7.97
N ASP A 47 2.88 -22.78 6.75
CA ASP A 47 3.38 -22.17 5.51
C ASP A 47 2.75 -20.80 5.28
N PHE A 48 1.46 -20.69 5.56
CA PHE A 48 0.76 -19.42 5.45
C PHE A 48 1.25 -18.40 6.49
N ALA A 49 1.45 -18.82 7.74
CA ALA A 49 2.00 -17.96 8.79
C ALA A 49 3.44 -17.50 8.49
N LEU A 50 4.25 -18.39 7.92
CA LEU A 50 5.59 -18.08 7.44
C LEU A 50 5.56 -17.01 6.34
N LEU A 51 4.63 -17.15 5.39
CA LEU A 51 4.50 -16.25 4.26
C LEU A 51 3.98 -14.87 4.67
N GLN A 52 2.91 -14.82 5.47
CA GLN A 52 2.27 -13.56 5.85
C GLN A 52 2.95 -12.85 7.02
N GLY A 53 3.54 -13.62 7.94
CA GLY A 53 4.22 -13.10 9.11
C GLY A 53 5.70 -12.89 8.85
N MET A 54 6.47 -13.99 8.84
CA MET A 54 7.93 -13.92 8.89
C MET A 54 8.55 -13.38 7.59
N ALA A 55 8.18 -13.92 6.43
CA ALA A 55 8.74 -13.49 5.16
C ALA A 55 8.40 -12.03 4.86
N PHE A 56 7.15 -11.63 5.07
CA PHE A 56 6.73 -10.23 4.94
C PHE A 56 7.48 -9.33 5.92
N ALA A 57 7.55 -9.66 7.20
CA ALA A 57 8.19 -8.82 8.21
C ALA A 57 9.69 -8.63 7.96
N ILE A 58 10.41 -9.72 7.65
CA ILE A 58 11.84 -9.66 7.35
C ILE A 58 12.08 -8.79 6.13
N LEU A 59 11.37 -9.05 5.03
CA LEU A 59 11.62 -8.34 3.77
C LEU A 59 11.14 -6.89 3.84
N TYR A 60 10.02 -6.62 4.48
CA TYR A 60 9.56 -5.26 4.73
C TYR A 60 10.57 -4.47 5.57
N THR A 61 11.19 -5.09 6.58
CA THR A 61 12.20 -4.43 7.42
C THR A 61 13.52 -4.24 6.67
N VAL A 62 14.00 -5.27 5.98
CA VAL A 62 15.25 -5.25 5.22
C VAL A 62 15.17 -4.29 4.04
N LEU A 63 14.03 -4.22 3.34
CA LEU A 63 13.81 -3.29 2.23
C LEU A 63 13.39 -1.90 2.71
N GLY A 64 12.78 -1.78 3.89
CA GLY A 64 12.47 -0.49 4.50
C GLY A 64 13.73 0.37 4.72
N LEU A 65 14.87 -0.23 5.07
CA LEU A 65 16.15 0.46 5.23
C LEU A 65 16.67 1.15 3.95
N PRO A 66 16.87 0.44 2.82
CA PRO A 66 17.30 1.06 1.58
C PRO A 66 16.26 2.03 1.03
N PHE A 67 14.95 1.77 1.17
CA PHE A 67 13.93 2.73 0.74
C PHE A 67 13.90 4.00 1.59
N GLY A 68 14.16 3.91 2.90
CA GLY A 68 14.35 5.06 3.77
C GLY A 68 15.54 5.92 3.30
N TRP A 69 16.68 5.28 3.04
CA TRP A 69 17.85 5.97 2.48
C TRP A 69 17.60 6.56 1.10
N LEU A 70 16.83 5.87 0.25
CA LEU A 70 16.47 6.32 -1.08
C LEU A 70 15.51 7.53 -1.02
N ALA A 71 14.62 7.58 -0.03
CA ALA A 71 13.68 8.68 0.18
C ALA A 71 14.37 9.99 0.58
N ASP A 72 15.55 9.91 1.21
CA ASP A 72 16.37 11.08 1.54
C ASP A 72 17.17 11.59 0.34
N ARG A 73 17.50 10.71 -0.63
CA ARG A 73 18.41 11.01 -1.74
C ARG A 73 17.71 11.34 -3.07
N TYR A 74 16.49 10.83 -3.26
CA TYR A 74 15.74 10.97 -4.51
C TYR A 74 14.46 11.81 -4.35
N PRO A 75 13.91 12.36 -5.45
CA PRO A 75 12.65 13.09 -5.39
C PRO A 75 11.52 12.19 -4.90
N ARG A 76 10.99 12.51 -3.70
CA ARG A 76 9.97 11.75 -2.96
C ARG A 76 8.74 11.41 -3.79
N ARG A 77 8.35 12.29 -4.72
CA ARG A 77 7.25 12.07 -5.67
C ARG A 77 7.47 10.86 -6.58
N TRP A 78 8.70 10.64 -7.04
CA TRP A 78 9.04 9.49 -7.87
C TRP A 78 9.05 8.20 -7.07
N LEU A 79 9.53 8.23 -5.83
CA LEU A 79 9.47 7.07 -4.94
C LEU A 79 8.03 6.64 -4.67
N ILE A 80 7.14 7.58 -4.36
CA ILE A 80 5.72 7.27 -4.13
C ILE A 80 5.07 6.70 -5.41
N THR A 81 5.37 7.29 -6.57
CA THR A 81 4.79 6.87 -7.86
C THR A 81 5.29 5.47 -8.25
N PHE A 82 6.60 5.25 -8.22
CA PHE A 82 7.21 3.97 -8.57
C PHE A 82 6.86 2.88 -7.55
N GLY A 83 6.92 3.20 -6.25
CA GLY A 83 6.51 2.30 -5.18
C GLY A 83 5.05 1.89 -5.31
N SER A 84 4.15 2.83 -5.59
CA SER A 84 2.73 2.53 -5.85
C SER A 84 2.54 1.69 -7.11
N ALA A 85 3.30 1.94 -8.18
CA ALA A 85 3.23 1.14 -9.39
C ALA A 85 3.69 -0.30 -9.14
N VAL A 86 4.84 -0.49 -8.51
CA VAL A 86 5.38 -1.81 -8.12
C VAL A 86 4.37 -2.53 -7.22
N TRP A 87 3.85 -1.84 -6.20
CA TRP A 87 2.84 -2.39 -5.31
C TRP A 87 1.58 -2.84 -6.06
N CYS A 88 0.99 -1.99 -6.90
CA CYS A 88 -0.18 -2.36 -7.70
C CYS A 88 0.08 -3.55 -8.62
N THR A 89 1.23 -3.60 -9.30
CA THR A 89 1.59 -4.73 -10.16
C THR A 89 1.79 -6.01 -9.36
N ALA A 90 2.39 -5.91 -8.18
CA ALA A 90 2.60 -7.05 -7.29
C ALA A 90 1.29 -7.55 -6.69
N THR A 91 0.36 -6.67 -6.29
CA THR A 91 -0.99 -7.04 -5.84
C THR A 91 -1.78 -7.71 -6.97
N ALA A 92 -1.66 -7.23 -8.21
CA ALA A 92 -2.26 -7.90 -9.36
C ALA A 92 -1.65 -9.29 -9.61
N ALA A 93 -0.33 -9.43 -9.45
CA ALA A 93 0.37 -10.72 -9.55
C ALA A 93 -0.04 -11.70 -8.46
N CYS A 94 -0.32 -11.22 -7.23
CA CYS A 94 -0.87 -12.05 -6.14
C CYS A 94 -2.19 -12.72 -6.54
N GLY A 95 -3.06 -12.01 -7.27
CA GLY A 95 -4.35 -12.56 -7.74
C GLY A 95 -4.21 -13.56 -8.91
N LEU A 96 -3.04 -13.65 -9.53
CA LEU A 96 -2.73 -14.60 -10.60
C LEU A 96 -1.80 -15.73 -10.13
N ALA A 97 -1.42 -15.73 -8.84
CA ALA A 97 -0.49 -16.71 -8.30
C ALA A 97 -1.15 -18.09 -8.22
N SER A 98 -0.51 -19.09 -8.84
CA SER A 98 -0.93 -20.49 -8.86
C SER A 98 -0.04 -21.41 -8.02
N SER A 99 0.95 -20.85 -7.32
CA SER A 99 1.91 -21.58 -6.49
C SER A 99 2.33 -20.74 -5.29
N PHE A 100 2.71 -21.40 -4.20
CA PHE A 100 3.27 -20.79 -2.99
C PHE A 100 4.41 -19.82 -3.31
N SER A 101 5.36 -20.24 -4.15
CA SER A 101 6.55 -19.44 -4.48
C SER A 101 6.17 -18.19 -5.28
N HIS A 102 5.17 -18.29 -6.17
CA HIS A 102 4.64 -17.14 -6.90
C HIS A 102 3.94 -16.16 -5.97
N LEU A 103 3.11 -16.67 -5.05
CA LEU A 103 2.40 -15.86 -4.08
C LEU A 103 3.37 -15.19 -3.10
N LEU A 104 4.44 -15.90 -2.71
CA LEU A 104 5.53 -15.39 -1.90
C LEU A 104 6.23 -14.23 -2.62
N LEU A 105 6.76 -14.45 -3.84
CA LEU A 105 7.44 -13.41 -4.60
C LEU A 105 6.57 -12.18 -4.86
N ALA A 106 5.29 -12.40 -5.19
CA ALA A 106 4.33 -11.31 -5.36
C ALA A 106 4.15 -10.53 -4.04
N ARG A 107 4.01 -11.21 -2.91
CA ARG A 107 3.91 -10.57 -1.58
C ARG A 107 5.16 -9.81 -1.17
N ILE A 108 6.34 -10.30 -1.55
CA ILE A 108 7.61 -9.60 -1.38
C ILE A 108 7.59 -8.29 -2.19
N GLY A 109 7.14 -8.34 -3.44
CA GLY A 109 6.98 -7.15 -4.29
C GLY A 109 6.01 -6.12 -3.70
N VAL A 110 4.88 -6.58 -3.13
CA VAL A 110 3.93 -5.72 -2.41
C VAL A 110 4.63 -5.05 -1.22
N GLY A 111 5.27 -5.83 -0.35
CA GLY A 111 5.96 -5.30 0.83
C GLY A 111 7.06 -4.30 0.47
N ALA A 112 7.81 -4.56 -0.60
CA ALA A 112 8.84 -3.67 -1.13
C ALA A 112 8.27 -2.32 -1.59
N GLY A 113 7.20 -2.34 -2.39
CA GLY A 113 6.56 -1.12 -2.87
C GLY A 113 5.90 -0.31 -1.74
N GLU A 114 5.31 -1.03 -0.77
CA GLU A 114 4.63 -0.42 0.38
C GLU A 114 5.61 0.24 1.36
N ALA A 115 6.82 -0.32 1.54
CA ALA A 115 7.82 0.19 2.49
C ALA A 115 8.31 1.61 2.14
N ALA A 116 8.25 2.01 0.87
CA ALA A 116 8.66 3.34 0.43
C ALA A 116 7.65 4.44 0.85
N LEU A 117 6.41 4.06 1.15
CA LEU A 117 5.32 5.01 1.36
C LEU A 117 5.43 5.77 2.70
N PRO A 118 5.64 5.11 3.86
CA PRO A 118 5.76 5.81 5.14
C PRO A 118 6.90 6.84 5.22
N PRO A 119 8.18 6.52 4.89
CA PRO A 119 9.25 7.50 5.00
C PRO A 119 9.07 8.66 4.01
N SER A 120 8.64 8.37 2.78
CA SER A 120 8.38 9.40 1.77
C SER A 120 7.22 10.31 2.16
N ALA A 121 6.14 9.76 2.73
CA ALA A 121 4.97 10.52 3.17
C ALA A 121 5.30 11.47 4.32
N VAL A 122 5.98 10.96 5.36
CA VAL A 122 6.39 11.77 6.52
C VAL A 122 7.29 12.93 6.11
N SER A 123 8.27 12.66 5.25
CA SER A 123 9.19 13.68 4.73
C SER A 123 8.46 14.66 3.80
N LEU A 124 7.50 14.22 2.98
CA LEU A 124 6.75 15.14 2.11
C LEU A 124 5.81 16.07 2.90
N ILE A 125 5.17 15.55 3.95
CA ILE A 125 4.34 16.34 4.87
C ILE A 125 5.20 17.34 5.65
N ALA A 126 6.41 16.93 6.03
CA ALA A 126 7.39 17.78 6.70
C ALA A 126 7.72 19.06 5.94
N ASP A 127 7.96 18.92 4.64
CA ASP A 127 8.38 20.02 3.77
C ASP A 127 7.19 20.88 3.32
N SER A 128 5.97 20.31 3.32
CA SER A 128 4.76 20.98 2.83
C SER A 128 4.06 21.85 3.88
N PHE A 129 4.30 21.63 5.18
CA PHE A 129 3.60 22.33 6.26
C PHE A 129 4.56 23.03 7.23
N PRO A 130 4.21 24.23 7.71
CA PRO A 130 4.96 24.89 8.77
C PRO A 130 4.87 24.09 10.09
N PRO A 131 5.84 24.24 11.01
CA PRO A 131 5.96 23.42 12.22
C PRO A 131 4.67 23.34 13.06
N HIS A 132 3.94 24.46 13.15
CA HIS A 132 2.69 24.56 13.92
C HIS A 132 1.50 23.80 13.34
N ARG A 133 1.52 23.42 12.05
CA ARG A 133 0.45 22.62 11.39
C ARG A 133 0.88 21.20 11.03
N ARG A 134 2.17 20.89 11.12
CA ARG A 134 2.74 19.58 10.76
C ARG A 134 2.13 18.45 11.59
N THR A 135 1.93 18.65 12.89
CA THR A 135 1.29 17.66 13.77
C THR A 135 -0.12 17.33 13.31
N LEU A 136 -0.92 18.33 12.90
CA LEU A 136 -2.28 18.11 12.43
C LEU A 136 -2.28 17.33 11.10
N ALA A 137 -1.43 17.69 10.15
CA ALA A 137 -1.30 16.96 8.88
C ALA A 137 -0.85 15.50 9.09
N MET A 138 0.09 15.26 10.00
CA MET A 138 0.56 13.92 10.37
C MET A 138 -0.55 13.12 11.06
N SER A 139 -1.33 13.73 11.95
CA SER A 139 -2.48 13.09 12.59
C SER A 139 -3.58 12.73 11.58
N VAL A 140 -3.82 13.57 10.57
CA VAL A 140 -4.76 13.23 9.48
C VAL A 140 -4.23 12.02 8.70
N TYR A 141 -2.95 12.02 8.32
CA TYR A 141 -2.32 10.90 7.62
C TYR A 141 -2.41 9.58 8.40
N THR A 142 -2.10 9.58 9.70
CA THR A 142 -2.20 8.38 10.52
C THR A 142 -3.63 7.98 10.83
N ALA A 143 -4.59 8.92 10.83
CA ALA A 143 -6.01 8.61 11.01
C ALA A 143 -6.59 7.73 9.87
N ALA A 144 -5.92 7.58 8.72
CA ALA A 144 -6.37 6.70 7.65
C ALA A 144 -6.50 5.23 8.10
N SER A 145 -5.62 4.74 8.99
CA SER A 145 -5.74 3.38 9.52
C SER A 145 -6.97 3.21 10.42
N SER A 146 -7.28 4.23 11.24
CA SER A 146 -8.42 4.24 12.16
C SER A 146 -9.77 4.38 11.47
N ILE A 147 -9.84 5.14 10.37
CA ILE A 147 -11.07 5.35 9.59
C ILE A 147 -11.38 4.13 8.72
N GLY A 148 -10.36 3.42 8.25
CA GLY A 148 -10.50 2.18 7.47
C GLY A 148 -11.32 1.10 8.18
N GLY A 149 -11.29 1.04 9.51
CA GLY A 149 -12.11 0.13 10.31
C GLY A 149 -13.59 0.52 10.44
N ARG A 150 -13.95 1.80 10.21
CA ARG A 150 -15.28 2.34 10.56
C ARG A 150 -16.19 2.64 9.36
N ARG A 151 -15.64 2.94 8.16
CA ARG A 151 -16.42 3.16 6.93
C ARG A 151 -16.16 2.09 5.88
N ARG A 152 -16.66 0.88 6.13
CA ARG A 152 -16.55 -0.29 5.23
C ARG A 152 -17.27 -0.13 3.87
N SER A 153 -18.20 0.82 3.71
CA SER A 153 -19.16 0.78 2.59
C SER A 153 -18.90 1.76 1.43
N ALA A 154 -18.12 2.83 1.64
CA ALA A 154 -17.94 3.89 0.62
C ALA A 154 -16.57 3.84 -0.07
N THR A 155 -15.49 3.52 0.66
CA THR A 155 -14.16 3.43 0.05
C THR A 155 -14.00 2.16 -0.78
N CYS A 156 -14.74 1.09 -0.43
CA CYS A 156 -14.83 -0.11 -1.26
C CYS A 156 -15.40 0.22 -2.67
N ARG A 157 -16.23 1.28 -2.82
CA ARG A 157 -16.70 1.75 -4.15
C ARG A 157 -15.64 2.47 -4.97
N MET A 158 -14.69 3.15 -4.34
CA MET A 158 -13.61 3.84 -5.04
C MET A 158 -12.51 2.86 -5.48
N LEU A 159 -12.24 1.82 -4.67
CA LEU A 159 -11.45 0.64 -5.06
C LEU A 159 -12.21 -0.27 -6.06
N ALA A 160 -13.54 -0.31 -5.98
CA ALA A 160 -14.36 -0.95 -7.02
C ALA A 160 -14.22 -0.22 -8.36
N CYS A 161 -13.90 1.07 -8.44
CA CYS A 161 -13.69 1.71 -9.74
C CYS A 161 -12.45 1.16 -10.49
N GLY A 162 -11.40 0.76 -9.74
CA GLY A 162 -10.24 0.03 -10.29
C GLY A 162 -10.52 -1.47 -10.55
N ALA A 163 -11.25 -2.13 -9.64
CA ALA A 163 -11.57 -3.56 -9.76
C ALA A 163 -12.73 -3.87 -10.73
N ILE A 164 -13.64 -2.91 -10.98
CA ILE A 164 -14.70 -2.96 -12.01
C ILE A 164 -14.06 -2.85 -13.40
N CYS A 165 -13.01 -2.03 -13.57
CA CYS A 165 -12.24 -1.95 -14.83
C CYS A 165 -11.60 -3.29 -15.21
N TRP A 166 -11.17 -4.09 -14.22
CA TRP A 166 -10.63 -5.43 -14.45
C TRP A 166 -11.71 -6.48 -14.78
N ARG A 167 -12.93 -6.32 -14.23
CA ARG A 167 -14.02 -7.30 -14.43
C ARG A 167 -14.84 -7.03 -15.71
N THR A 168 -14.93 -5.79 -16.19
CA THR A 168 -15.58 -5.45 -17.48
C THR A 168 -14.69 -5.75 -18.69
N ALA A 169 -13.37 -5.68 -18.57
CA ALA A 169 -12.43 -6.05 -19.64
C ALA A 169 -12.40 -7.57 -19.95
N ARG A 170 -12.93 -8.42 -19.07
CA ARG A 170 -13.02 -9.88 -19.28
C ARG A 170 -14.34 -10.34 -19.93
N CYS A 171 -15.39 -9.50 -19.92
CA CYS A 171 -16.71 -9.84 -20.48
C CYS A 171 -16.96 -9.34 -21.91
N SER A 172 -16.03 -8.61 -22.54
CA SER A 172 -16.15 -8.18 -23.96
C SER A 172 -15.37 -9.06 -24.95
N ARG A 173 -14.83 -10.19 -24.50
CA ARG A 173 -14.08 -11.16 -25.33
C ARG A 173 -14.59 -12.61 -25.20
N ARG A 174 -15.85 -12.81 -24.81
CA ARG A 174 -16.55 -14.08 -25.02
C ARG A 174 -18.00 -13.81 -25.37
#